data_AF-E9RTF6-F1
#
_entry.id   AF-E9RTF6-F1
#
_cell.length_a   1.000
_cell.length_b   1.000
_cell.length_c   1.000
_cell.angle_alpha   90.00
_cell.angle_beta   90.00
_cell.angle_gamma   90.00
#
_symmetry.space_group_name_H-M   'P 1'
#
loop_
_entity.id
_entity.type
_entity.pdbx_description
1 polymer ?
#
loop_
_entity_poly.entity_id
_entity_poly.type
_entity_poly.pdbx_seq_one_letter_code
_entity_poly.pdbx_strand_id
1 'polypeptide(L)'
;MTLREYLKELKIDQIEDDTEFCDKEYNAIMDYCTERKFLITDDDLASIVSRGLNDSFEYRRAEYIKNLWLEFGNVSMNPETKCIEEEWNGFAAGWHRTSICDWFEENYGVSVAKDLMGL
;
A
#
# COMPACT_ATOMS: atom_id res chain seq x y z
N MET A 1 -14.11 -4.28 7.11
CA MET A 1 -14.54 -5.00 5.91
C MET A 1 -13.35 -5.76 5.35
N THR A 2 -13.45 -7.08 5.34
CA THR A 2 -12.47 -8.02 4.77
C THR A 2 -12.51 -7.99 3.24
N LEU A 3 -11.49 -8.53 2.59
CA LEU A 3 -11.46 -8.66 1.14
C LEU A 3 -12.63 -9.51 0.64
N ARG A 4 -12.96 -10.58 1.36
CA ARG A 4 -14.09 -11.46 0.98
C ARG A 4 -15.42 -10.73 1.01
N GLU A 5 -15.66 -9.91 2.04
CA GLU A 5 -16.87 -9.07 2.12
C GLU A 5 -16.90 -8.05 0.98
N TYR A 6 -15.77 -7.40 0.70
CA TYR A 6 -15.65 -6.41 -0.37
C TYR A 6 -15.96 -7.00 -1.76
N LEU A 7 -15.36 -8.15 -2.12
CA LEU A 7 -15.63 -8.82 -3.40
C LEU A 7 -17.09 -9.25 -3.54
N LYS A 8 -17.72 -9.66 -2.42
CA LYS A 8 -19.14 -10.02 -2.38
C LYS A 8 -20.05 -8.81 -2.58
N GLU A 9 -19.72 -7.66 -2.00
CA GLU A 9 -20.47 -6.41 -2.20
C GLU A 9 -20.41 -5.95 -3.66
N LEU A 10 -19.25 -6.12 -4.30
CA LEU A 10 -19.06 -5.87 -5.73
C LEU A 10 -19.69 -6.93 -6.64
N LYS A 11 -20.25 -8.01 -6.08
CA LYS A 11 -20.87 -9.13 -6.80
C LYS A 11 -19.92 -9.79 -7.79
N ILE A 12 -18.64 -9.84 -7.46
CA ILE A 12 -17.61 -10.48 -8.29
C ILE A 12 -17.91 -11.98 -8.49
N ASP A 13 -18.52 -12.62 -7.48
CA ASP A 13 -18.97 -14.01 -7.49
C ASP A 13 -20.17 -14.30 -8.42
N GLN A 14 -20.78 -13.28 -9.01
CA GLN A 14 -21.91 -13.41 -9.94
C GLN A 14 -21.52 -13.22 -11.41
N ILE A 15 -20.24 -12.96 -11.68
CA ILE A 15 -19.71 -12.86 -13.03
C ILE A 15 -19.46 -14.29 -13.55
N GLU A 16 -19.69 -14.51 -14.83
CA GLU A 16 -19.34 -15.77 -15.49
C GLU A 16 -17.82 -16.01 -15.40
N ASP A 17 -17.39 -17.25 -15.17
CA ASP A 17 -15.96 -17.61 -15.03
C ASP A 17 -15.26 -17.56 -16.39
N ASP A 18 -14.95 -16.35 -16.82
CA ASP A 18 -14.33 -16.00 -18.08
C ASP A 18 -13.20 -14.97 -17.89
N THR A 19 -12.74 -14.39 -18.99
CA THR A 19 -11.68 -13.36 -18.94
C THR A 19 -12.16 -12.08 -18.25
N GLU A 20 -13.43 -11.72 -18.37
CA GLU A 20 -13.99 -10.54 -17.71
C GLU A 20 -14.01 -10.71 -16.19
N PHE A 21 -14.31 -11.92 -15.69
CA PHE A 21 -14.18 -12.24 -14.27
C PHE A 21 -12.75 -12.07 -13.77
N CYS A 22 -11.75 -12.62 -14.47
CA CYS A 22 -10.35 -12.50 -14.10
C CYS A 22 -9.90 -11.03 -13.97
N ASP A 23 -10.23 -10.20 -14.97
CA ASP A 23 -9.86 -8.78 -14.98
C ASP A 23 -10.57 -8.00 -13.86
N LYS A 24 -11.86 -8.27 -13.64
CA LYS A 24 -12.64 -7.58 -12.60
C LYS A 24 -12.23 -7.99 -11.19
N GLU A 25 -11.98 -9.27 -10.95
CA GLU A 25 -11.49 -9.75 -9.67
C GLU A 25 -10.11 -9.15 -9.37
N TYR A 26 -9.20 -9.21 -10.35
CA TYR A 26 -7.87 -8.61 -10.22
C TYR A 26 -7.94 -7.12 -9.85
N ASN A 27 -8.70 -6.33 -10.63
CA ASN A 27 -8.82 -4.89 -10.40
C ASN A 27 -9.43 -4.59 -9.03
N ALA A 28 -10.51 -5.29 -8.66
CA ALA A 28 -11.14 -5.11 -7.36
C ALA A 28 -10.20 -5.42 -6.19
N ILE A 29 -9.40 -6.50 -6.29
CA ILE A 29 -8.41 -6.83 -5.26
C ILE A 29 -7.33 -5.73 -5.19
N MET A 30 -6.84 -5.23 -6.32
CA MET A 30 -5.83 -4.17 -6.33
C MET A 30 -6.36 -2.84 -5.78
N ASP A 31 -7.61 -2.49 -6.09
CA ASP A 31 -8.28 -1.31 -5.56
C ASP A 31 -8.46 -1.43 -4.04
N TYR A 32 -8.96 -2.58 -3.56
CA TYR A 32 -9.07 -2.90 -2.13
C TYR A 32 -7.74 -2.71 -1.39
N CYS A 33 -6.64 -3.21 -1.96
CA CYS A 33 -5.31 -3.09 -1.39
C CYS A 33 -4.84 -1.63 -1.39
N THR A 34 -5.04 -0.92 -2.50
CA THR A 34 -4.59 0.47 -2.66
C THR A 34 -5.31 1.42 -1.71
N GLU A 35 -6.63 1.29 -1.55
CA GLU A 35 -7.42 2.07 -0.58
C GLU A 35 -6.94 1.89 0.86
N ARG A 36 -6.40 0.69 1.16
CA ARG A 36 -5.82 0.34 2.46
C ARG A 36 -4.31 0.58 2.53
N LYS A 37 -3.74 1.25 1.53
CA LYS A 37 -2.31 1.54 1.45
C LYS A 37 -1.45 0.28 1.54
N PHE A 38 -1.94 -0.86 1.07
CA PHE A 38 -1.34 -2.20 1.19
C PHE A 38 -1.09 -2.67 2.64
N LEU A 39 -1.76 -2.06 3.62
CA LEU A 39 -1.79 -2.49 5.02
C LEU A 39 -3.04 -3.35 5.22
N ILE A 40 -2.96 -4.61 4.81
CA ILE A 40 -4.04 -5.59 4.88
C ILE A 40 -3.76 -6.64 5.96
N THR A 41 -4.79 -7.38 6.38
CA THR A 41 -4.65 -8.43 7.37
C THR A 41 -4.00 -9.69 6.77
N ASP A 42 -3.42 -10.54 7.63
CA ASP A 42 -2.88 -11.85 7.20
C ASP A 42 -3.94 -12.73 6.53
N ASP A 43 -5.19 -12.64 6.99
CA ASP A 43 -6.32 -13.38 6.42
C ASP A 43 -6.65 -12.89 4.99
N ASP A 44 -6.62 -11.57 4.76
CA ASP A 44 -6.81 -10.99 3.44
C ASP A 44 -5.64 -11.34 2.52
N LEU A 45 -4.40 -11.32 3.03
CA LEU A 45 -3.23 -11.74 2.28
C LEU A 45 -3.33 -13.22 1.88
N ALA A 46 -3.71 -14.12 2.79
CA ALA A 46 -3.93 -15.53 2.48
C ALA A 46 -5.04 -15.71 1.42
N SER A 47 -6.08 -14.88 1.46
CA SER A 47 -7.13 -14.83 0.45
C SER A 47 -6.60 -14.41 -0.94
N ILE A 48 -5.63 -13.50 -1.01
CA ILE A 48 -4.97 -13.11 -2.27
C ILE A 48 -4.04 -14.23 -2.78
N VAL A 49 -3.23 -14.81 -1.89
CA VAL A 49 -2.29 -15.89 -2.25
C VAL A 49 -3.03 -17.12 -2.75
N SER A 50 -4.13 -17.50 -2.10
CA SER A 50 -4.96 -18.64 -2.54
C SER A 50 -5.60 -18.46 -3.92
N ARG A 51 -5.68 -17.22 -4.42
CA ARG A 51 -6.11 -16.89 -5.80
C ARG A 51 -4.97 -16.86 -6.81
N GLY A 52 -3.74 -17.16 -6.40
CA GLY A 52 -2.57 -17.12 -7.28
C GLY A 52 -2.08 -15.70 -7.59
N LEU A 53 -2.51 -14.69 -6.83
CA LEU A 53 -2.17 -13.28 -7.08
C LEU A 53 -0.98 -12.77 -6.24
N ASN A 54 -0.20 -13.67 -5.63
CA ASN A 54 0.93 -13.33 -4.77
C ASN A 54 1.92 -12.38 -5.47
N ASP A 55 2.36 -12.74 -6.68
CA ASP A 55 3.41 -11.99 -7.38
C ASP A 55 2.90 -10.61 -7.80
N SER A 56 1.64 -10.53 -8.25
CA SER A 56 1.00 -9.26 -8.58
C SER A 56 0.84 -8.38 -7.34
N PHE A 57 0.43 -8.95 -6.21
CA PHE A 57 0.30 -8.22 -4.95
C PHE A 57 1.64 -7.65 -4.51
N GLU A 58 2.70 -8.47 -4.45
CA GLU A 58 4.02 -8.02 -4.02
C GLU A 58 4.60 -6.97 -4.97
N TYR A 59 4.42 -7.14 -6.29
CA TYR A 59 4.83 -6.15 -7.28
C TYR A 59 4.14 -4.80 -7.05
N ARG A 60 2.79 -4.81 -6.95
CA ARG A 60 1.98 -3.60 -6.79
C ARG A 60 2.22 -2.93 -5.44
N ARG A 61 2.42 -3.71 -4.38
CA ARG A 61 2.80 -3.25 -3.05
C ARG A 61 4.15 -2.54 -3.09
N ALA A 62 5.15 -3.14 -3.73
CA ALA A 62 6.47 -2.53 -3.85
C ALA A 62 6.44 -1.24 -4.68
N GLU A 63 5.67 -1.19 -5.77
CA GLU A 63 5.44 0.04 -6.54
C GLU A 63 4.78 1.13 -5.67
N TYR A 64 3.73 0.78 -4.94
CA TYR A 64 3.02 1.70 -4.05
C TYR A 64 3.95 2.33 -3.02
N ILE A 65 4.74 1.50 -2.31
CA ILE A 65 5.67 1.97 -1.27
C ILE A 65 6.72 2.91 -1.86
N LYS A 66 7.29 2.56 -3.03
CA LYS A 66 8.27 3.40 -3.72
C LYS A 66 7.67 4.74 -4.12
N ASN A 67 6.46 4.75 -4.68
CA ASN A 67 5.80 5.99 -5.07
C ASN A 67 5.48 6.86 -3.85
N LEU A 68 4.98 6.27 -2.77
CA LEU A 68 4.72 6.97 -1.52
C LEU A 68 6.01 7.59 -0.93
N TRP A 69 7.14 6.88 -1.02
CA TRP A 69 8.44 7.42 -0.62
C TRP A 69 8.90 8.59 -1.50
N LEU A 70 8.72 8.50 -2.83
CA LEU A 70 9.03 9.60 -3.74
C LEU A 70 8.15 10.83 -3.48
N GLU A 71 6.87 10.63 -3.19
CA GLU A 71 5.96 11.70 -2.77
C GLU A 71 6.44 12.35 -1.47
N PHE A 72 6.82 11.55 -0.47
CA PHE A 72 7.39 12.06 0.77
C PHE A 72 8.65 12.89 0.53
N GLY A 73 9.49 12.48 -0.42
CA GLY A 73 10.69 13.22 -0.82
C GLY A 73 10.43 14.62 -1.36
N ASN A 74 9.20 14.91 -1.81
CA ASN A 74 8.77 16.23 -2.29
C ASN A 74 8.13 17.09 -1.21
N VAL A 75 7.90 16.56 -0.01
CA VAL A 75 7.28 17.30 1.10
C VAL A 75 8.28 18.31 1.68
N SER A 76 7.82 19.55 1.85
CA SER A 76 8.63 20.62 2.41
C SER A 76 9.07 20.28 3.84
N MET A 77 10.36 20.46 4.13
CA MET A 77 10.95 20.11 5.41
C MET A 77 11.85 21.24 5.91
N ASN A 78 11.70 21.59 7.19
CA ASN A 78 12.55 22.56 7.83
C ASN A 78 14.00 22.01 7.94
N PRO A 79 15.01 22.71 7.42
CA PRO A 79 16.38 22.19 7.38
C PRO A 79 17.05 22.09 8.75
N GLU A 80 16.61 22.85 9.75
CA GLU A 80 17.16 22.84 11.10
C GLU A 80 16.51 21.75 11.95
N THR A 81 15.18 21.71 11.98
CA THR A 81 14.42 20.78 12.84
C THR A 81 14.18 19.43 12.18
N LYS A 82 14.35 19.31 10.87
CA LYS A 82 14.02 18.11 10.06
C LYS A 82 12.57 17.67 10.18
N CYS A 83 11.69 18.58 10.59
CA CYS A 83 10.25 18.37 10.61
C CYS A 83 9.61 18.77 9.28
N ILE A 84 8.57 18.05 8.86
CA ILE A 84 7.75 18.45 7.71
C ILE A 84 7.00 19.76 8.00
N GLU A 85 6.86 20.62 7.00
CA GLU A 85 6.25 21.95 7.13
C GLU A 85 4.77 21.97 6.69
N GLU A 86 4.31 20.88 6.09
CA GLU A 86 2.94 20.69 5.61
C GLU A 86 2.40 19.31 6.01
N GLU A 87 1.07 19.15 5.96
CA GLU A 87 0.44 17.86 6.19
C GLU A 87 0.73 16.90 5.03
N TRP A 88 1.11 15.67 5.34
CA TRP A 88 1.34 14.63 4.34
C TRP A 88 0.91 13.26 4.86
N ASN A 89 0.10 12.54 4.07
CA ASN A 89 -0.29 11.15 4.34
C ASN A 89 -0.88 10.88 5.75
N GLY A 90 -1.53 11.89 6.35
CA GLY A 90 -2.09 11.84 7.72
C GLY A 90 -1.14 12.29 8.83
N PHE A 91 0.11 12.65 8.49
CA PHE A 91 1.05 13.29 9.39
C PHE A 91 0.89 14.82 9.29
N ALA A 92 0.61 15.47 10.42
CA ALA A 92 0.51 16.93 10.46
C ALA A 92 1.89 17.60 10.28
N ALA A 93 1.89 18.89 9.95
CA ALA A 93 3.11 19.71 10.01
C ALA A 93 3.76 19.61 11.41
N GLY A 94 5.09 19.56 11.46
CA GLY A 94 5.88 19.41 12.68
C GLY A 94 6.33 17.98 12.98
N TRP A 95 5.87 16.97 12.24
CA TRP A 95 6.37 15.60 12.36
C TRP A 95 7.80 15.45 11.86
N HIS A 96 8.64 14.75 12.61
CA HIS A 96 10.04 14.57 12.28
C HIS A 96 10.22 13.53 11.16
N ARG A 97 11.13 13.81 10.21
CA ARG A 97 11.39 12.92 9.07
C ARG A 97 11.77 11.50 9.47
N THR A 98 12.56 11.33 10.54
CA THR A 98 12.96 9.98 10.99
C THR A 98 11.75 9.19 11.48
N SER A 99 10.80 9.80 12.19
CA SER A 99 9.59 9.12 12.65
C SER A 99 8.73 8.64 11.48
N ILE A 100 8.71 9.38 10.38
CA ILE A 100 8.04 8.95 9.15
C ILE A 100 8.82 7.80 8.50
N CYS A 101 10.17 7.84 8.50
CA CYS A 101 10.99 6.72 8.03
C CYS A 101 10.74 5.45 8.85
N ASP A 102 10.74 5.56 10.18
CA ASP A 102 10.44 4.45 11.10
C ASP A 102 9.05 3.89 10.81
N TRP A 103 8.06 4.75 10.55
CA TRP A 103 6.72 4.32 10.15
C TRP A 103 6.71 3.47 8.87
N PHE A 104 7.54 3.79 7.87
CA PHE A 104 7.67 2.94 6.68
C PHE A 104 8.22 1.56 7.05
N GLU A 105 9.26 1.49 7.88
CA GLU A 105 9.87 0.23 8.27
C GLU A 105 8.90 -0.63 9.11
N GLU A 106 8.16 -0.02 10.03
CA GLU A 106 7.20 -0.69 10.90
C GLU A 106 5.97 -1.19 10.15
N ASN A 107 5.41 -0.39 9.24
CA ASN A 107 4.15 -0.71 8.57
C ASN A 107 4.36 -1.54 7.30
N TYR A 108 5.48 -1.36 6.62
CA TYR A 108 5.77 -2.08 5.38
C TYR A 108 6.86 -3.15 5.50
N GLY A 109 7.55 -3.25 6.64
CA GLY A 109 8.61 -4.25 6.81
C GLY A 109 9.73 -4.10 5.77
N VAL A 110 9.93 -2.88 5.25
CA VAL A 110 11.01 -2.53 4.32
C VAL A 110 12.11 -1.79 5.07
N SER A 111 13.34 -1.82 4.57
CA SER A 111 14.39 -0.92 5.03
C SER A 111 14.38 0.34 4.20
N VAL A 112 14.19 1.50 4.83
CA VAL A 112 14.25 2.78 4.10
C VAL A 112 15.64 2.96 3.48
N ALA A 113 16.70 2.66 4.24
CA ALA A 113 18.07 2.79 3.76
C ALA A 113 18.35 1.89 2.55
N LYS A 114 18.06 0.59 2.65
CA LYS A 114 18.43 -0.38 1.60
C LYS A 114 17.44 -0.42 0.45
N ASP A 115 16.15 -0.52 0.75
CA ASP A 115 15.12 -0.82 -0.24
C ASP A 115 14.60 0.44 -0.96
N LEU A 116 14.64 1.60 -0.29
CA LEU A 116 14.10 2.87 -0.82
C LEU A 116 15.18 3.89 -1.18
N MET A 117 16.31 3.92 -0.48
CA MET A 117 17.43 4.84 -0.77
C MET A 117 18.60 4.19 -1.52
N GLY A 118 18.73 2.85 -1.48
CA GLY A 118 19.84 2.13 -2.12
C GLY A 118 21.20 2.31 -1.44
N LEU A 119 21.20 2.48 -0.11
CA LEU A 119 22.40 2.67 0.74
C LEU A 119 22.98 1.35 1.28
#